data_AF-A0A0Q9R0V2-F1
#
_entry.id   AF-A0A0Q9R0V2-F1
#
_cell.length_a   1.000
_cell.length_b   1.000
_cell.length_c   1.000
_cell.angle_alpha   90.00
_cell.angle_beta   90.00
_cell.angle_gamma   90.00
#
_symmetry.space_group_name_H-M   'P 1'
#
loop_
_entity.id
_entity.type
_entity.pdbx_description
1 polymer ?
#
loop_
_entity_poly.entity_id
_entity_poly.type
_entity_poly.pdbx_seq_one_letter_code
_entity_poly.pdbx_strand_id
1 'polypeptide(L)'
;MTPRSVRKRRERPQPDGTQLKWPGAEGKFALFAEVLWIGILTVAGGLLLITLPAAIAASNRHLHRYLLAERSTLGQWWSDFLSALRTGWVVGLTTTALALVLLFNLLLAGTQVLPGWQAVFVVGLLALAAFALTLLQSAVRWTPEKGWWQAVRDGVQAFGSDPGAIVPLLVALALTVIVTWQLPPLIVPGMGCLVFAVLVVKERERKR
;
A
#
# COMPACT_ATOMS: atom_id res chain seq x y z
N MET A 1 10.77 -31.58 -59.33
CA MET A 1 9.76 -31.71 -58.26
C MET A 1 10.42 -31.37 -56.94
N THR A 2 10.11 -30.19 -56.38
CA THR A 2 10.72 -29.63 -55.17
C THR A 2 9.92 -30.00 -53.92
N PRO A 3 10.54 -30.43 -52.81
CA PRO A 3 9.83 -30.81 -51.60
C PRO A 3 9.32 -29.55 -50.87
N ARG A 4 7.99 -29.48 -50.67
CA ARG A 4 7.33 -28.44 -49.89
C ARG A 4 7.74 -28.56 -48.42
N SER A 5 8.36 -27.51 -47.89
CA SER A 5 8.67 -27.36 -46.47
C SER A 5 7.38 -27.21 -45.66
N VAL A 6 7.12 -28.18 -44.80
CA VAL A 6 6.04 -28.12 -43.80
C VAL A 6 6.44 -27.09 -42.75
N ARG A 7 5.95 -25.85 -42.89
CA ARG A 7 6.02 -24.85 -41.82
C ARG A 7 5.26 -25.41 -40.62
N LYS A 8 5.99 -25.84 -39.59
CA LYS A 8 5.46 -26.12 -38.25
C LYS A 8 4.70 -24.87 -37.79
N ARG A 9 3.37 -24.92 -37.87
CA ARG A 9 2.47 -23.93 -37.26
C ARG A 9 2.82 -23.95 -35.77
N ARG A 10 3.46 -22.87 -35.27
CA ARG A 10 3.64 -22.69 -33.83
C ARG A 10 2.25 -22.66 -33.22
N GLU A 11 1.86 -23.74 -32.58
CA GLU A 11 0.67 -23.79 -31.74
C GLU A 11 0.85 -22.71 -30.69
N ARG A 12 -0.07 -21.74 -30.69
CA ARG A 12 -0.14 -20.77 -29.59
C ARG A 12 -0.52 -21.56 -28.34
N PRO A 13 0.09 -21.30 -27.18
CA PRO A 13 -0.30 -21.97 -25.95
C PRO A 13 -1.81 -21.82 -25.77
N GLN A 14 -2.53 -22.94 -25.81
CA GLN A 14 -3.93 -23.00 -25.43
C GLN A 14 -3.99 -22.53 -23.97
N PRO A 15 -4.82 -21.54 -23.61
CA PRO A 15 -4.95 -21.13 -22.23
C PRO A 15 -5.64 -22.27 -21.48
N ASP A 16 -4.84 -23.18 -20.92
CA ASP A 16 -5.31 -24.08 -19.88
C ASP A 16 -5.94 -23.22 -18.80
N GLY A 17 -7.14 -23.58 -18.32
CA GLY A 17 -7.90 -22.83 -17.31
C GLY A 17 -7.17 -22.66 -15.96
N THR A 18 -5.90 -23.06 -15.88
CA THR A 18 -4.90 -22.86 -14.83
C THR A 18 -4.06 -21.59 -15.00
N GLN A 19 -4.45 -20.64 -15.85
CA GLN A 19 -3.88 -19.29 -15.84
C GLN A 19 -4.06 -18.68 -14.44
N LEU A 20 -3.02 -18.77 -13.61
CA LEU A 20 -3.02 -18.15 -12.29
C LEU A 20 -3.13 -16.65 -12.47
N LYS A 21 -4.14 -16.04 -11.84
CA LYS A 21 -4.36 -14.58 -11.86
C LYS A 21 -3.10 -13.80 -11.48
N TRP A 22 -2.25 -14.41 -10.65
CA TRP A 22 -1.01 -13.86 -10.13
C TRP A 22 0.12 -14.86 -10.36
N PRO A 23 0.73 -14.92 -11.56
CA PRO A 23 1.77 -15.89 -11.88
C PRO A 23 2.99 -15.74 -10.97
N GLY A 24 3.30 -14.51 -10.50
CA GLY A 24 4.38 -14.27 -9.53
C GLY A 24 4.09 -14.75 -8.12
N ALA A 25 2.83 -15.10 -7.79
CA ALA A 25 2.43 -15.58 -6.47
C ALA A 25 2.36 -17.11 -6.35
N GLU A 26 2.83 -17.86 -7.36
CA GLU A 26 2.86 -19.33 -7.36
C GLU A 26 3.59 -19.90 -6.15
N GLY A 27 4.71 -19.28 -5.75
CA GLY A 27 5.47 -19.64 -4.57
C GLY A 27 5.03 -18.85 -3.34
N LYS A 28 4.34 -19.50 -2.38
CA LYS A 28 3.96 -18.85 -1.10
C LYS A 28 5.15 -18.25 -0.34
N PHE A 29 6.30 -18.95 -0.34
CA PHE A 29 7.53 -18.45 0.29
C PHE A 29 8.15 -17.29 -0.48
N ALA A 30 8.10 -17.32 -1.81
CA ALA A 30 8.63 -16.24 -2.64
C ALA A 30 7.79 -14.96 -2.44
N LEU A 31 6.46 -15.09 -2.39
CA LEU A 31 5.57 -13.98 -2.06
C LEU A 31 5.84 -13.44 -0.65
N PHE A 32 6.03 -14.32 0.34
CA PHE A 32 6.36 -13.88 1.70
C PHE A 32 7.68 -13.09 1.76
N ALA A 33 8.72 -13.59 1.09
CA ALA A 33 10.00 -12.90 0.99
C ALA A 33 9.87 -11.53 0.30
N GLU A 34 9.07 -11.45 -0.76
CA GLU A 34 8.80 -10.20 -1.47
C GLU A 34 8.06 -9.20 -0.58
N VAL A 35 7.02 -9.65 0.12
CA VAL A 35 6.27 -8.81 1.08
C VAL A 35 7.21 -8.30 2.19
N LEU A 36 8.12 -9.13 2.70
CA LEU A 36 9.12 -8.71 3.67
C LEU A 36 10.10 -7.69 3.08
N TRP A 37 10.57 -7.92 1.84
CA TRP A 37 11.45 -7.00 1.12
C TRP A 37 10.81 -5.62 0.91
N ILE A 38 9.53 -5.59 0.54
CA ILE A 38 8.74 -4.36 0.44
C ILE A 38 8.57 -3.70 1.81
N GLY A 39 8.40 -4.48 2.87
CA GLY A 39 8.43 -3.98 4.24
C GLY A 39 9.70 -3.19 4.52
N ILE A 40 10.85 -3.75 4.15
CA ILE A 40 12.17 -3.11 4.32
C ILE A 40 12.24 -1.82 3.50
N LEU A 41 11.88 -1.88 2.21
CA LEU A 41 11.91 -0.70 1.33
C LEU A 41 10.98 0.41 1.81
N THR A 42 9.80 0.05 2.31
CA THR A 42 8.82 1.02 2.81
C THR A 42 9.30 1.69 4.08
N VAL A 43 9.87 0.92 5.00
CA VAL A 43 10.43 1.47 6.25
C VAL A 43 11.66 2.32 5.97
N ALA A 44 12.58 1.85 5.12
CA ALA A 44 13.78 2.60 4.76
C ALA A 44 13.44 3.89 3.99
N GLY A 45 12.53 3.80 3.00
CA GLY A 45 12.08 4.96 2.23
C GLY A 45 11.18 5.91 3.03
N GLY A 46 10.51 5.41 4.08
CA GLY A 46 9.59 6.14 4.95
C GLY A 46 10.20 6.59 6.29
N LEU A 47 11.53 6.51 6.45
CA LEU A 47 12.24 6.95 7.66
C LEU A 47 11.89 8.39 8.03
N LEU A 48 11.68 9.24 7.02
CA LEU A 48 11.13 10.56 7.18
C LEU A 48 9.62 10.46 6.99
N LEU A 49 8.82 10.88 7.97
CA LEU A 49 7.34 10.82 7.87
C LEU A 49 6.82 11.51 6.60
N ILE A 50 7.52 12.53 6.13
CA ILE A 50 7.21 13.25 4.88
C ILE A 50 7.36 12.39 3.62
N THR A 51 8.23 11.36 3.62
CA THR A 51 8.45 10.46 2.49
C THR A 51 7.61 9.19 2.56
N LEU A 52 6.90 8.95 3.66
CA LEU A 52 6.06 7.78 3.87
C LEU A 52 5.03 7.55 2.75
N PRO A 53 4.28 8.57 2.26
CA PRO A 53 3.33 8.35 1.15
C PRO A 53 4.04 7.89 -0.12
N ALA A 54 5.19 8.49 -0.44
CA ALA A 54 5.98 8.15 -1.62
C ALA A 54 6.58 6.73 -1.52
N ALA A 55 7.05 6.34 -0.33
CA ALA A 55 7.55 5.00 -0.05
C ALA A 55 6.45 3.95 -0.27
N ILE A 56 5.25 4.15 0.28
CA ILE A 56 4.10 3.25 0.09
C ILE A 56 3.72 3.14 -1.39
N ALA A 57 3.69 4.26 -2.12
CA ALA A 57 3.34 4.29 -3.54
C ALA A 57 4.35 3.50 -4.41
N ALA A 58 5.64 3.69 -4.18
CA ALA A 58 6.71 2.98 -4.90
C ALA A 58 6.70 1.48 -4.58
N SER A 59 6.59 1.15 -3.29
CA SER A 59 6.48 -0.21 -2.78
C SER A 59 5.30 -0.99 -3.37
N ASN A 60 4.14 -0.34 -3.46
CA ASN A 60 2.97 -0.95 -4.08
C ASN A 60 3.16 -1.25 -5.58
N ARG A 61 3.79 -0.32 -6.32
CA ARG A 61 4.09 -0.54 -7.75
C ARG A 61 5.06 -1.69 -7.94
N HIS A 62 6.07 -1.80 -7.09
CA HIS A 62 7.01 -2.92 -7.09
C HIS A 62 6.29 -4.26 -6.84
N LEU A 63 5.46 -4.31 -5.80
CA LEU A 63 4.67 -5.51 -5.47
C LEU A 63 3.73 -5.93 -6.59
N HIS A 64 3.03 -4.97 -7.20
CA HIS A 64 2.10 -5.25 -8.28
C HIS A 64 2.82 -5.82 -9.52
N ARG A 65 4.00 -5.30 -9.87
CA ARG A 65 4.85 -5.86 -10.94
C ARG A 65 5.31 -7.28 -10.60
N TYR A 66 5.75 -7.51 -9.38
CA TYR A 66 6.13 -8.84 -8.92
C TYR A 66 4.97 -9.84 -9.05
N LEU A 67 3.76 -9.49 -8.61
CA LEU A 67 2.59 -10.36 -8.72
C LEU A 67 2.23 -10.72 -10.17
N LEU A 68 2.54 -9.83 -11.11
CA LEU A 68 2.36 -10.04 -12.56
C LEU A 68 3.54 -10.80 -13.23
N ALA A 69 4.50 -11.29 -12.44
CA ALA A 69 5.74 -11.90 -12.93
C ALA A 69 6.56 -10.98 -13.86
N GLU A 70 6.42 -9.66 -13.70
CA GLU A 70 7.23 -8.67 -14.40
C GLU A 70 8.57 -8.46 -13.68
N ARG A 71 9.63 -8.15 -14.44
CA ARG A 71 10.93 -7.80 -13.86
C ARG A 71 10.79 -6.58 -12.96
N SER A 72 10.98 -6.80 -11.66
CA SER A 72 10.94 -5.76 -10.62
C SER A 72 12.36 -5.54 -10.10
N THR A 73 12.99 -4.44 -10.50
CA THR A 73 14.36 -4.12 -10.05
C THR A 73 14.36 -3.01 -9.00
N LEU A 74 15.38 -3.00 -8.16
CA LEU A 74 15.57 -1.94 -7.15
C LEU A 74 15.69 -0.54 -7.81
N GLY A 75 16.31 -0.46 -8.99
CA GLY A 75 16.42 0.80 -9.74
C GLY A 75 15.08 1.37 -10.19
N GLN A 76 14.12 0.50 -10.56
CA GLN A 76 12.75 0.95 -10.88
C GLN A 76 12.02 1.45 -9.64
N TRP A 77 12.16 0.76 -8.50
CA TRP A 77 11.59 1.23 -7.24
C TRP A 77 12.13 2.61 -6.87
N TRP A 78 13.43 2.84 -7.03
CA TRP A 78 14.05 4.14 -6.77
C TRP A 78 13.51 5.24 -7.69
N SER A 79 13.32 4.93 -8.98
CA SER A 79 12.73 5.87 -9.95
C SER A 79 11.28 6.21 -9.61
N ASP A 80 10.46 5.21 -9.26
CA ASP A 80 9.08 5.42 -8.82
C ASP A 80 9.03 6.24 -7.53
N PHE A 81 9.92 5.95 -6.56
CA PHE A 81 10.04 6.67 -5.30
C PHE A 81 10.38 8.15 -5.50
N LEU A 82 11.41 8.45 -6.30
CA LEU A 82 11.79 9.82 -6.61
C LEU A 82 10.70 10.57 -7.37
N SER A 83 10.02 9.91 -8.30
CA SER A 83 8.89 10.50 -9.03
C SER A 83 7.72 10.85 -8.10
N ALA A 84 7.38 9.92 -7.20
CA ALA A 84 6.34 10.12 -6.19
C ALA A 84 6.72 11.24 -5.21
N LEU A 85 7.97 11.30 -4.79
CA LEU A 85 8.48 12.31 -3.87
C LEU A 85 8.49 13.71 -4.51
N ARG A 86 9.00 13.84 -5.73
CA ARG A 86 9.11 15.12 -6.44
C ARG A 86 7.75 15.74 -6.73
N THR A 87 6.76 14.91 -7.08
CA THR A 87 5.40 15.37 -7.38
C THR A 87 4.52 15.48 -6.13
N GLY A 88 4.96 14.93 -5.01
CA GLY A 88 4.14 14.70 -3.81
C GLY A 88 4.61 15.35 -2.53
N TRP A 89 5.60 16.25 -2.58
CA TRP A 89 6.14 16.87 -1.37
C TRP A 89 5.07 17.58 -0.53
N VAL A 90 4.07 18.21 -1.18
CA VAL A 90 2.91 18.81 -0.50
C VAL A 90 2.07 17.76 0.21
N VAL A 91 1.85 16.59 -0.40
CA VAL A 91 1.12 15.49 0.23
C VAL A 91 1.90 14.95 1.42
N GLY A 92 3.22 14.76 1.27
CA GLY A 92 4.09 14.38 2.37
C GLY A 92 4.00 15.34 3.55
N LEU A 93 4.09 16.65 3.27
CA LEU A 93 4.09 17.69 4.29
C LEU A 93 2.73 17.78 5.00
N THR A 94 1.64 17.80 4.23
CA THR A 94 0.27 17.82 4.76
C THR A 94 -0.03 16.55 5.56
N THR A 95 0.41 15.39 5.08
CA THR A 95 0.29 14.12 5.81
C THR A 95 1.01 14.20 7.15
N THR A 96 2.25 14.68 7.15
CA THR A 96 3.05 14.82 8.38
C THR A 96 2.38 15.80 9.36
N ALA A 97 1.96 16.97 8.88
CA ALA A 97 1.31 17.99 9.70
C ALA A 97 0.00 17.46 10.32
N LEU A 98 -0.86 16.81 9.53
CA LEU A 98 -2.11 16.22 10.02
C LEU A 98 -1.86 15.12 11.05
N ALA A 99 -0.88 14.23 10.80
CA ALA A 99 -0.50 13.20 11.75
C ALA A 99 -0.04 13.79 13.09
N LEU A 100 0.81 14.83 13.05
CA LEU A 100 1.29 15.52 14.26
C LEU A 100 0.13 16.17 15.02
N VAL A 101 -0.78 16.85 14.33
CA VAL A 101 -1.96 17.47 14.97
C VAL A 101 -2.83 16.41 15.63
N LEU A 102 -3.14 15.30 14.95
CA LEU A 102 -3.96 14.23 15.50
C LEU A 102 -3.30 13.56 16.71
N LEU A 103 -2.01 13.24 16.62
CA LEU A 103 -1.23 12.66 17.72
C LEU A 103 -1.17 13.62 18.91
N PHE A 104 -0.95 14.92 18.67
CA PHE A 104 -0.94 15.92 19.74
C PHE A 104 -2.31 16.01 20.44
N ASN A 105 -3.40 15.96 19.69
CA ASN A 105 -4.75 15.91 20.28
C ASN A 105 -4.97 14.65 21.13
N LEU A 106 -4.51 13.49 20.68
CA LEU A 106 -4.58 12.23 21.43
C LEU A 106 -3.74 12.27 22.71
N LEU A 107 -2.53 12.82 22.64
CA LEU A 107 -1.66 13.01 23.81
C LEU A 107 -2.31 13.96 24.83
N LEU A 108 -2.88 15.08 24.35
CA LEU A 108 -3.55 16.05 25.21
C LEU A 108 -4.81 15.44 25.85
N ALA A 109 -5.63 14.72 25.09
CA ALA A 109 -6.78 13.98 25.64
C ALA A 109 -6.33 12.93 26.67
N GLY A 110 -5.19 12.29 26.44
CA GLY A 110 -4.58 11.32 27.36
C GLY A 110 -4.12 11.92 28.70
N THR A 111 -3.97 13.24 28.80
CA THR A 111 -3.65 13.91 30.09
C THR A 111 -4.82 13.91 31.08
N GLN A 112 -6.04 13.58 30.62
CA GLN A 112 -7.26 13.53 31.43
C GLN A 112 -7.67 14.87 32.09
N VAL A 113 -7.02 15.98 31.72
CA VAL A 113 -7.29 17.33 32.27
C VAL A 113 -8.62 17.89 31.74
N LEU A 114 -9.06 17.48 30.54
CA LEU A 114 -10.29 17.99 29.93
C LEU A 114 -11.53 17.25 30.46
N PRO A 115 -12.60 17.97 30.87
CA PRO A 115 -13.90 17.34 31.11
C PRO A 115 -14.42 16.73 29.80
N GLY A 116 -14.69 15.42 29.81
CA GLY A 116 -15.08 14.67 28.60
C GLY A 116 -13.91 14.13 27.75
N TRP A 117 -12.69 14.07 28.30
CA TRP A 117 -11.49 13.58 27.60
C TRP A 117 -11.67 12.23 26.89
N GLN A 118 -12.50 11.32 27.43
CA GLN A 118 -12.75 10.00 26.84
C GLN A 118 -13.35 10.10 25.43
N ALA A 119 -14.33 11.00 25.25
CA ALA A 119 -14.96 11.20 23.95
C ALA A 119 -13.95 11.80 22.95
N VAL A 120 -13.17 12.78 23.39
CA VAL A 120 -12.10 13.38 22.57
C VAL A 120 -11.06 12.33 22.17
N PHE A 121 -10.68 11.46 23.10
CA PHE A 121 -9.72 10.39 22.85
C PHE A 121 -10.25 9.38 21.81
N VAL A 122 -11.48 8.91 21.96
CA VAL A 122 -12.11 7.96 21.02
C VAL A 122 -12.26 8.59 19.63
N VAL A 123 -12.76 9.84 19.55
CA VAL A 123 -12.89 10.56 18.28
C VAL A 123 -11.52 10.79 17.64
N GLY A 124 -10.51 11.17 18.42
CA GLY A 124 -9.14 11.34 17.94
C GLY A 124 -8.56 10.03 17.40
N LEU A 125 -8.80 8.91 18.07
CA LEU A 125 -8.35 7.59 17.62
C LEU A 125 -9.04 7.18 16.31
N LEU A 126 -10.35 7.38 16.20
CA LEU A 126 -11.10 7.11 14.97
C LEU A 126 -10.65 8.00 13.82
N ALA A 127 -10.38 9.29 14.09
CA ALA A 127 -9.86 10.23 13.10
C ALA A 127 -8.46 9.83 12.63
N LEU A 128 -7.58 9.40 13.54
CA LEU A 128 -6.24 8.91 13.21
C LEU A 128 -6.29 7.63 12.37
N ALA A 129 -7.16 6.68 12.73
CA ALA A 129 -7.36 5.45 11.97
C ALA A 129 -7.89 5.77 10.56
N ALA A 130 -8.94 6.58 10.45
CA ALA A 130 -9.49 7.00 9.16
C ALA A 130 -8.44 7.71 8.29
N PHE A 131 -7.63 8.59 8.89
CA PHE A 131 -6.52 9.26 8.23
C PHE A 131 -5.44 8.28 7.72
N ALA A 132 -5.06 7.30 8.54
CA ALA A 132 -4.09 6.29 8.12
C ALA A 132 -4.61 5.44 6.95
N LEU A 133 -5.88 5.06 6.98
CA LEU A 133 -6.51 4.30 5.89
C LEU A 133 -6.61 5.12 4.60
N THR A 134 -7.01 6.39 4.67
CA THR A 134 -7.07 7.26 3.49
C THR A 134 -5.69 7.48 2.89
N LEU A 135 -4.66 7.67 3.72
CA LEU A 135 -3.27 7.75 3.27
C LEU A 135 -2.86 6.48 2.51
N LEU A 136 -3.11 5.29 3.09
CA LEU A 136 -2.78 4.00 2.48
C LEU A 136 -3.49 3.83 1.13
N GLN A 137 -4.80 4.06 1.08
CA GLN A 137 -5.60 3.93 -0.14
C GLN A 137 -5.15 4.92 -1.22
N SER A 138 -4.80 6.15 -0.83
CA SER A 138 -4.31 7.19 -1.74
C SER A 138 -2.95 6.81 -2.33
N ALA A 139 -2.00 6.40 -1.48
CA ALA A 139 -0.65 6.05 -1.90
C ALA A 139 -0.64 4.85 -2.88
N VAL A 140 -1.45 3.81 -2.61
CA VAL A 140 -1.59 2.63 -3.49
C VAL A 140 -2.26 2.95 -4.84
N ARG A 141 -3.03 4.05 -4.92
CA ARG A 141 -3.67 4.52 -6.16
C ARG A 141 -2.83 5.52 -6.94
N TRP A 142 -1.74 6.02 -6.34
CA TRP A 142 -0.85 6.95 -7.02
C TRP A 142 -0.23 6.33 -8.28
N THR A 143 -0.24 7.13 -9.35
CA THR A 143 0.44 6.83 -10.60
C THR A 143 1.06 8.13 -11.12
N PRO A 144 2.25 8.09 -11.76
CA PRO A 144 2.89 9.28 -12.32
C PRO A 144 1.99 10.07 -13.28
N GLU A 145 1.11 9.37 -14.00
CA GLU A 145 0.25 9.93 -15.06
C GLU A 145 -0.95 10.71 -14.48
N LYS A 146 -1.51 10.24 -13.36
CA LYS A 146 -2.68 10.86 -12.70
C LYS A 146 -2.29 11.89 -11.62
N GLY A 147 -1.09 11.75 -11.07
CA GLY A 147 -0.59 12.56 -9.98
C GLY A 147 -1.30 12.33 -8.64
N TRP A 148 -0.88 13.11 -7.65
CA TRP A 148 -1.32 12.94 -6.26
C TRP A 148 -2.75 13.40 -5.97
N TRP A 149 -3.21 14.46 -6.63
CA TRP A 149 -4.55 14.99 -6.40
C TRP A 149 -5.63 13.96 -6.71
N GLN A 150 -5.53 13.31 -7.88
CA GLN A 150 -6.45 12.24 -8.26
C GLN A 150 -6.28 11.03 -7.34
N ALA A 151 -5.06 10.66 -6.97
CA ALA A 151 -4.81 9.56 -6.06
C ALA A 151 -5.49 9.73 -4.68
N VAL A 152 -5.43 10.94 -4.11
CA VAL A 152 -6.10 11.28 -2.85
C VAL A 152 -7.62 11.23 -3.00
N ARG A 153 -8.15 11.81 -4.08
CA ARG A 153 -9.58 11.79 -4.35
C ARG A 153 -10.12 10.37 -4.51
N ASP A 154 -9.44 9.55 -5.33
CA ASP A 154 -9.81 8.15 -5.57
C ASP A 154 -9.68 7.32 -4.27
N GLY A 155 -8.66 7.61 -3.45
CA GLY A 155 -8.45 6.96 -2.15
C GLY A 155 -9.58 7.23 -1.15
N VAL A 156 -10.07 8.47 -1.09
CA VAL A 156 -11.22 8.84 -0.25
C VAL A 156 -12.52 8.23 -0.78
N GLN A 157 -12.73 8.27 -2.10
CA GLN A 157 -13.94 7.73 -2.72
C GLN A 157 -14.05 6.20 -2.58
N ALA A 158 -12.91 5.48 -2.50
CA ALA A 158 -12.89 4.03 -2.37
C ALA A 158 -13.70 3.51 -1.17
N PHE A 159 -13.70 4.23 -0.04
CA PHE A 159 -14.46 3.82 1.15
C PHE A 159 -15.98 3.93 0.97
N GLY A 160 -16.44 4.84 0.11
CA GLY A 160 -17.86 4.94 -0.24
C GLY A 160 -18.29 3.84 -1.22
N SER A 161 -17.40 3.43 -2.13
CA SER A 161 -17.67 2.40 -3.14
C SER A 161 -17.61 0.97 -2.60
N ASP A 162 -16.70 0.69 -1.65
CA ASP A 162 -16.61 -0.61 -0.97
C ASP A 162 -16.41 -0.44 0.55
N PRO A 163 -17.49 -0.21 1.32
CA PRO A 163 -17.39 -0.16 2.78
C PRO A 163 -16.85 -1.46 3.40
N GLY A 164 -17.03 -2.58 2.70
CA GLY A 164 -16.53 -3.90 3.12
C GLY A 164 -15.00 -4.01 3.09
N ALA A 165 -14.31 -3.04 2.49
CA ALA A 165 -12.85 -2.92 2.53
C ALA A 165 -12.33 -2.36 3.87
N ILE A 166 -13.15 -1.62 4.63
CA ILE A 166 -12.69 -0.91 5.83
C ILE A 166 -12.24 -1.88 6.91
N VAL A 167 -13.05 -2.92 7.18
CA VAL A 167 -12.79 -3.89 8.27
C VAL A 167 -11.45 -4.61 8.10
N PRO A 168 -11.12 -5.26 6.97
CA PRO A 168 -9.83 -5.95 6.83
C PRO A 168 -8.64 -4.99 6.89
N LEU A 169 -8.78 -3.77 6.38
CA LEU A 169 -7.72 -2.76 6.47
C LEU A 169 -7.52 -2.25 7.90
N LEU A 170 -8.60 -2.02 8.65
CA LEU A 170 -8.55 -1.66 10.06
C LEU A 170 -7.90 -2.77 10.88
N VAL A 171 -8.26 -4.03 10.63
CA VAL A 171 -7.66 -5.18 11.32
C VAL A 171 -6.17 -5.26 11.02
N ALA A 172 -5.76 -5.14 9.75
CA ALA A 172 -4.35 -5.15 9.37
C ALA A 172 -3.59 -3.99 10.04
N LEU A 173 -4.17 -2.78 10.06
CA LEU A 173 -3.58 -1.60 10.70
C LEU A 173 -3.44 -1.79 12.21
N ALA A 174 -4.50 -2.21 12.88
CA ALA A 174 -4.51 -2.43 14.32
C ALA A 174 -3.51 -3.52 14.72
N LEU A 175 -3.48 -4.65 14.00
CA LEU A 175 -2.50 -5.69 14.23
C LEU A 175 -1.09 -5.13 14.06
N THR A 176 -0.77 -4.48 12.94
CA THR A 176 0.55 -3.89 12.73
C THR A 176 0.95 -2.97 13.88
N VAL A 177 0.06 -2.07 14.32
CA VAL A 177 0.34 -1.18 15.47
C VAL A 177 0.62 -1.98 16.74
N ILE A 178 -0.23 -2.96 17.08
CA ILE A 178 -0.09 -3.78 18.29
C ILE A 178 1.22 -4.58 18.27
N VAL A 179 1.53 -5.30 17.18
CA VAL A 179 2.74 -6.14 17.15
C VAL A 179 4.01 -5.29 17.14
N THR A 180 3.99 -4.16 16.45
CA THR A 180 5.14 -3.24 16.42
C THR A 180 5.36 -2.57 17.77
N TRP A 181 4.28 -2.27 18.50
CA TRP A 181 4.37 -1.75 19.86
C TRP A 181 5.03 -2.75 20.81
N GLN A 182 4.67 -4.03 20.70
CA GLN A 182 5.27 -5.09 21.52
C GLN A 182 6.73 -5.37 21.15
N LEU A 183 7.04 -5.32 19.85
CA LEU A 183 8.34 -5.69 19.30
C LEU A 183 8.65 -4.76 18.11
N PRO A 184 9.38 -3.64 18.33
CA PRO A 184 9.66 -2.65 17.29
C PRO A 184 10.20 -3.19 15.97
N PRO A 185 11.04 -4.25 15.93
CA PRO A 185 11.50 -4.84 14.66
C PRO A 185 10.38 -5.37 13.75
N LEU A 186 9.18 -5.66 14.26
CA LEU A 186 8.03 -6.13 13.48
C LEU A 186 7.38 -5.05 12.60
N ILE A 187 7.85 -3.79 12.66
CA ILE A 187 7.40 -2.74 11.74
C ILE A 187 7.62 -3.15 10.27
N VAL A 188 8.73 -3.84 10.00
CA VAL A 188 9.11 -4.27 8.65
C VAL A 188 8.06 -5.22 8.06
N PRO A 189 7.80 -6.41 8.64
CA PRO A 189 6.74 -7.29 8.13
C PRO A 189 5.35 -6.67 8.23
N GLY A 190 5.06 -5.88 9.27
CA GLY A 190 3.77 -5.20 9.43
C GLY A 190 3.47 -4.22 8.28
N MET A 191 4.46 -3.42 7.88
CA MET A 191 4.33 -2.50 6.74
C MET A 191 4.19 -3.25 5.41
N GLY A 192 4.97 -4.31 5.19
CA GLY A 192 4.84 -5.16 4.02
C GLY A 192 3.43 -5.75 3.88
N CYS A 193 2.91 -6.31 4.97
CA CYS A 193 1.54 -6.85 5.04
C CYS A 193 0.47 -5.77 4.81
N LEU A 194 0.66 -4.55 5.33
CA LEU A 194 -0.25 -3.44 5.07
C LEU A 194 -0.31 -3.06 3.60
N VAL A 195 0.84 -2.88 2.95
CA VAL A 195 0.90 -2.57 1.51
C VAL A 195 0.22 -3.66 0.70
N PHE A 196 0.49 -4.93 1.02
CA PHE A 196 -0.15 -6.07 0.36
C PHE A 196 -1.67 -6.10 0.58
N ALA A 197 -2.15 -5.89 1.80
CA ALA A 197 -3.57 -5.89 2.13
C ALA A 197 -4.34 -4.80 1.36
N VAL A 198 -3.78 -3.59 1.29
CA VAL A 198 -4.37 -2.46 0.55
C VAL A 198 -4.40 -2.75 -0.95
N LEU A 199 -3.35 -3.38 -1.49
CA LEU A 199 -3.32 -3.81 -2.88
C LEU A 199 -4.40 -4.86 -3.19
N VAL A 200 -4.56 -5.86 -2.34
CA VAL A 200 -5.59 -6.90 -2.49
C VAL A 200 -6.99 -6.29 -2.47
N VAL A 201 -7.24 -5.33 -1.57
CA VAL A 201 -8.50 -4.59 -1.49
C VAL A 201 -8.76 -3.80 -2.77
N LYS A 202 -7.78 -3.03 -3.25
CA LYS A 202 -7.89 -2.28 -4.51
C LYS A 202 -8.20 -3.19 -5.70
N GLU A 203 -7.57 -4.36 -5.76
CA GLU A 203 -7.81 -5.35 -6.82
C GLU A 203 -9.17 -6.05 -6.72
N ARG A 204 -9.75 -6.12 -5.52
CA ARG A 204 -11.12 -6.59 -5.29
C ARG A 204 -12.13 -5.56 -5.77
N GLU A 205 -11.91 -4.28 -5.47
CA GLU A 205 -12.77 -3.17 -5.89
C GLU A 205 -12.90 -3.11 -7.43
N ARG A 206 -11.78 -3.20 -8.16
CA ARG A 206 -11.75 -3.13 -9.63
C ARG A 206 -12.58 -4.21 -10.35
N LYS A 207 -12.90 -5.30 -9.65
CA LYS A 207 -13.67 -6.43 -10.21
C LYS A 207 -15.18 -6.27 -10.10
N ARG A 208 -15.66 -5.35 -9.27
CA ARG A 208 -17.08 -5.09 -9.06
C ARG A 208 -17.55 -4.01 -10.03
#